data_AF-A0A7C7DM77-F1
#
_entry.id   AF-A0A7C7DM77-F1
#
_cell.length_a   1.000
_cell.length_b   1.000
_cell.length_c   1.000
_cell.angle_alpha   90.00
_cell.angle_beta   90.00
_cell.angle_gamma   90.00
#
_symmetry.space_group_name_H-M   'P 1'
#
loop_
_entity.id
_entity.type
_entity.pdbx_description
1 polymer ?
#
loop_
_entity_poly.entity_id
_entity_poly.type
_entity_poly.pdbx_seq_one_letter_code
_entity_poly.pdbx_strand_id
1 'polypeptide(L)'
;MREYRANLERLNGIYKDLLALAKRKEEILLNHDWKGLEALVCVEEKLVYQAGIAERARLESHSRLCGAMGLSEQELTADRLKKEFPDDAHLIALIDDLAGTVDLLLRQNDLNRELISSSLSYVDFMLKVIADAKGGAKDPAPTYGSDGRTRAADKAVAHLLDTKR
;
A
#
# COMPACT_ATOMS: atom_id res chain seq x y z
N MET A 1 -35.01 8.11 7.01
CA MET A 1 -34.67 6.81 7.63
C MET A 1 -34.54 5.66 6.63
N ARG A 2 -35.58 5.23 5.91
CA ARG A 2 -35.47 4.11 4.95
C ARG A 2 -34.37 4.31 3.88
N GLU A 3 -34.30 5.51 3.31
CA GLU A 3 -33.29 5.87 2.31
C GLU A 3 -31.86 5.82 2.87
N TYR A 4 -31.63 6.38 4.06
CA TYR A 4 -30.32 6.36 4.72
C TYR A 4 -29.83 4.92 4.98
N ARG A 5 -30.73 4.04 5.42
CA ARG A 5 -30.42 2.63 5.62
C ARG A 5 -30.05 1.93 4.31
N ALA A 6 -30.83 2.11 3.25
CA ALA A 6 -30.54 1.53 1.95
C ALA A 6 -29.17 1.99 1.40
N ASN A 7 -28.82 3.26 1.62
CA ASN A 7 -27.51 3.77 1.23
C ASN A 7 -26.37 3.16 2.06
N LEU A 8 -26.56 2.96 3.36
CA LEU A 8 -25.59 2.25 4.21
C LEU A 8 -25.42 0.78 3.78
N GLU A 9 -26.50 0.06 3.47
CA GLU A 9 -26.45 -1.32 2.98
C GLU A 9 -25.66 -1.43 1.68
N ARG A 10 -25.97 -0.55 0.73
CA ARG A 10 -25.26 -0.48 -0.55
C ARG A 10 -23.77 -0.20 -0.36
N LEU A 11 -23.43 0.78 0.46
CA LEU A 11 -22.04 1.15 0.73
C LEU A 11 -21.27 0.00 1.39
N ASN A 12 -21.88 -0.63 2.40
CA ASN A 12 -21.30 -1.76 3.09
C ASN A 12 -21.07 -2.96 2.15
N GLY A 13 -22.01 -3.25 1.25
CA GLY A 13 -21.83 -4.27 0.22
C GLY A 13 -20.61 -4.00 -0.66
N ILE A 14 -20.47 -2.78 -1.16
CA ILE A 14 -19.31 -2.38 -1.98
C ILE A 14 -17.99 -2.52 -1.20
N TYR A 15 -17.95 -2.13 0.08
CA TYR A 15 -16.74 -2.31 0.88
C TYR A 15 -16.42 -3.77 1.19
N LYS A 16 -17.42 -4.64 1.32
CA LYS A 16 -17.21 -6.09 1.44
C LYS A 16 -16.63 -6.68 0.15
N ASP A 17 -17.11 -6.23 -1.00
CA ASP A 17 -16.55 -6.64 -2.30
C ASP A 17 -15.10 -6.15 -2.45
N LEU A 18 -14.82 -4.90 -2.06
CA LEU A 18 -13.45 -4.37 -2.02
C LEU A 18 -12.55 -5.15 -1.05
N LEU A 19 -13.06 -5.57 0.11
CA LEU A 19 -12.33 -6.41 1.06
C LEU A 19 -12.02 -7.79 0.46
N ALA A 20 -12.97 -8.39 -0.27
CA ALA A 20 -12.74 -9.64 -0.97
C ALA A 20 -11.65 -9.50 -2.04
N LEU A 21 -11.65 -8.39 -2.81
CA LEU A 21 -10.59 -8.09 -3.76
C LEU A 21 -9.25 -7.86 -3.07
N ALA A 22 -9.22 -7.14 -1.94
CA ALA A 22 -8.00 -6.90 -1.18
C ALA A 22 -7.39 -8.21 -0.66
N LYS A 23 -8.22 -9.16 -0.19
CA LYS A 23 -7.73 -10.51 0.19
C LYS A 23 -7.23 -11.30 -1.01
N ARG A 24 -7.94 -11.26 -2.13
CA ARG A 24 -7.49 -11.92 -3.36
C ARG A 24 -6.19 -11.32 -3.89
N LYS A 25 -5.97 -10.01 -3.69
CA LYS A 25 -4.72 -9.33 -4.05
C LYS A 25 -3.54 -9.90 -3.27
N GLU A 26 -3.71 -10.21 -1.98
CA GLU A 26 -2.69 -10.90 -1.18
C GLU A 26 -2.28 -12.23 -1.83
N GLU A 27 -3.25 -13.09 -2.16
CA GLU A 27 -3.01 -14.38 -2.80
C GLU A 27 -2.26 -14.24 -4.14
N ILE A 28 -2.64 -13.25 -4.96
CA ILE A 28 -2.01 -12.98 -6.25
C ILE A 28 -0.57 -12.48 -6.08
N LEU A 29 -0.32 -11.61 -5.10
CA LEU A 29 1.01 -11.09 -4.79
C LEU A 29 1.96 -12.20 -4.32
N LEU A 30 1.46 -13.11 -3.45
CA LEU A 30 2.22 -14.28 -2.97
C LEU A 30 2.57 -15.25 -4.11
N ASN A 31 1.70 -15.36 -5.12
CA ASN A 31 1.92 -16.23 -6.29
C ASN A 31 2.70 -15.55 -7.43
N HIS A 32 3.07 -14.26 -7.28
CA HIS A 32 3.73 -13.46 -8.32
C HIS A 32 2.97 -13.41 -9.67
N ASP A 33 1.64 -13.52 -9.64
CA ASP A 33 0.80 -13.46 -10.85
C ASP A 33 0.52 -12.01 -11.27
N TRP A 34 1.44 -11.42 -12.04
CA TRP A 34 1.33 -10.03 -12.47
C TRP A 34 0.17 -9.77 -13.44
N LYS A 35 -0.23 -10.76 -14.24
CA LYS A 35 -1.38 -10.63 -15.14
C LYS A 35 -2.69 -10.65 -14.36
N GLY A 36 -2.79 -11.53 -13.37
CA GLY A 36 -3.91 -11.55 -12.43
C GLY A 36 -4.02 -10.26 -11.62
N LEU A 37 -2.87 -9.68 -11.23
CA LEU A 37 -2.83 -8.42 -10.49
C LEU A 37 -3.39 -7.25 -11.31
N GLU A 38 -2.96 -7.11 -12.57
CA GLU A 38 -3.45 -6.05 -13.47
C GLU A 38 -4.98 -6.14 -13.67
N ALA A 39 -5.49 -7.34 -13.95
CA ALA A 39 -6.92 -7.56 -14.10
C ALA A 39 -7.71 -7.25 -12.80
N LEU A 40 -7.16 -7.62 -11.63
CA LEU A 40 -7.78 -7.33 -10.34
C LEU A 40 -7.85 -5.83 -10.07
N VAL A 41 -6.79 -5.08 -10.35
CA VAL A 41 -6.75 -3.63 -10.16
C VAL A 41 -7.81 -2.93 -11.02
N CYS A 42 -8.00 -3.34 -12.27
CA CYS A 42 -9.08 -2.78 -13.12
C CYS A 42 -10.49 -3.01 -12.55
N VAL A 43 -10.73 -4.12 -11.85
CA VAL A 43 -12.02 -4.37 -11.18
C VAL A 43 -12.14 -3.52 -9.91
N GLU A 44 -11.06 -3.42 -9.15
CA GLU A 44 -10.98 -2.60 -7.93
C GLU A 44 -11.25 -1.12 -8.23
N GLU A 45 -10.65 -0.54 -9.28
CA GLU A 45 -10.89 0.85 -9.70
C GLU A 45 -12.38 1.14 -9.95
N LYS A 46 -13.08 0.20 -10.61
CA LYS A 46 -14.53 0.32 -10.85
C LYS A 46 -15.33 0.30 -9.56
N LEU A 47 -14.97 -0.58 -8.62
CA LEU A 47 -15.62 -0.64 -7.31
C LEU A 47 -15.32 0.60 -6.46
N VAL A 48 -14.09 1.12 -6.48
CA VAL A 48 -13.74 2.37 -5.80
C VAL A 48 -14.56 3.54 -6.35
N TYR A 49 -14.73 3.62 -7.67
CA TYR A 49 -15.61 4.62 -8.28
C TYR A 49 -17.06 4.49 -7.80
N GLN A 50 -17.59 3.26 -7.75
CA GLN A 50 -18.93 2.99 -7.23
C GLN A 50 -19.07 3.32 -5.75
N ALA A 51 -18.04 3.05 -4.93
CA ALA A 51 -17.99 3.41 -3.52
C ALA A 51 -18.08 4.92 -3.35
N GLY A 52 -17.37 5.71 -4.18
CA GLY A 52 -17.46 7.17 -4.16
C GLY A 52 -18.84 7.72 -4.54
N ILE A 53 -19.60 7.03 -5.39
CA ILE A 53 -21.01 7.39 -5.66
C ILE A 53 -21.88 7.03 -4.45
N ALA A 54 -21.73 5.84 -3.89
CA ALA A 54 -22.53 5.38 -2.76
C ALA A 54 -22.30 6.23 -1.50
N GLU A 55 -21.06 6.65 -1.22
CA GLU A 55 -20.74 7.51 -0.08
C GLU A 55 -21.38 8.89 -0.22
N ARG A 56 -21.40 9.46 -1.43
CA ARG A 56 -22.13 10.73 -1.68
C ARG A 56 -23.61 10.59 -1.39
N ALA A 57 -24.24 9.51 -1.87
CA ALA A 57 -25.65 9.24 -1.58
C ALA A 57 -25.89 9.06 -0.06
N ARG A 58 -24.99 8.37 0.65
CA ARG A 58 -25.03 8.24 2.10
C ARG A 58 -24.96 9.61 2.78
N LEU A 59 -24.00 10.46 2.41
CA LEU A 59 -23.84 11.83 2.94
C LEU A 59 -25.08 12.71 2.68
N GLU A 60 -25.65 12.67 1.48
CA GLU A 60 -26.87 13.42 1.16
C GLU A 60 -28.07 12.96 1.98
N SER A 61 -28.23 11.65 2.16
CA SER A 61 -29.31 11.09 2.99
C SER A 61 -29.05 11.33 4.49
N HIS A 62 -27.79 11.44 4.90
CA HIS A 62 -27.39 11.82 6.25
C HIS A 62 -27.76 13.28 6.54
N SER A 63 -27.41 14.20 5.65
CA SER A 63 -27.75 15.63 5.76
C SER A 63 -29.28 15.84 5.87
N ARG A 64 -30.05 15.14 5.04
CA ARG A 64 -31.53 15.15 5.11
C ARG A 64 -32.05 14.59 6.44
N LEU A 65 -31.41 13.56 6.99
CA LEU A 65 -31.77 13.02 8.29
C LEU A 65 -31.48 14.01 9.43
N CYS A 66 -30.31 14.65 9.42
CA CYS A 66 -29.95 15.71 10.35
C CYS A 66 -30.98 16.84 10.35
N GLY A 67 -31.35 17.33 9.16
CA GLY A 67 -32.38 18.36 8.99
C GLY A 67 -33.74 17.94 9.54
N ALA A 68 -34.15 16.69 9.32
CA ALA A 68 -35.41 16.16 9.87
C ALA A 68 -35.40 16.02 11.40
N MET A 69 -34.22 15.86 12.01
CA MET A 69 -34.04 15.75 13.46
C MET A 69 -33.71 17.10 14.13
N GLY A 70 -33.55 18.17 13.34
CA GLY A 70 -33.12 19.47 13.84
C GLY A 70 -31.70 19.49 14.40
N LEU A 71 -30.85 18.55 13.95
CA LEU A 71 -29.45 18.40 14.36
C LEU A 71 -28.53 18.90 13.25
N SER A 72 -27.33 19.32 13.62
CA SER A 72 -26.25 19.52 12.64
C SER A 72 -25.60 18.18 12.26
N GLU A 73 -24.93 18.16 11.11
CA GLU A 73 -24.21 16.97 10.62
C GLU A 73 -23.08 16.52 11.57
N GLN A 74 -22.53 17.44 12.36
CA GLN A 74 -21.47 17.15 13.33
C GLN A 74 -22.03 16.49 14.59
N GLU A 75 -23.30 16.73 14.92
CA GLU A 75 -23.95 16.18 16.10
C GLU A 75 -24.48 14.77 15.87
N LEU A 76 -24.87 14.42 14.64
CA LEU A 76 -25.42 13.11 14.32
C LEU A 76 -24.31 12.09 14.02
N THR A 77 -23.53 11.74 15.03
CA THR A 77 -22.52 10.68 14.90
C THR A 77 -23.15 9.28 14.85
N ALA A 78 -22.36 8.26 14.48
CA ALA A 78 -22.78 6.86 14.52
C ALA A 78 -23.30 6.44 15.91
N ASP A 79 -22.61 6.84 16.98
CA ASP A 79 -23.04 6.56 18.35
C ASP A 79 -24.33 7.29 18.72
N ARG A 80 -24.49 8.52 18.23
CA ARG A 80 -25.74 9.27 18.43
C ARG A 80 -26.90 8.60 17.70
N LEU A 81 -26.70 8.16 16.45
CA LEU A 81 -27.71 7.40 15.70
C LEU A 81 -28.18 6.15 16.46
N LYS A 82 -27.26 5.41 17.10
CA LYS A 82 -27.64 4.24 17.92
C LYS A 82 -28.44 4.62 19.15
N LYS A 83 -28.16 5.77 19.76
CA LYS A 83 -28.90 6.29 20.94
C LYS A 83 -30.28 6.83 20.59
N GLU A 84 -30.42 7.48 19.44
CA GLU A 84 -31.69 8.04 18.95
C GLU A 84 -32.61 6.94 18.41
N PHE A 85 -32.05 5.82 17.93
CA PHE A 85 -32.79 4.67 17.41
C PHE A 85 -32.37 3.35 18.09
N PRO A 86 -32.56 3.21 19.42
CA PRO A 86 -32.08 2.05 20.17
C PRO A 86 -32.84 0.77 19.81
N ASP A 87 -34.10 0.89 19.39
CA ASP A 87 -34.96 -0.24 18.99
C ASP A 87 -34.69 -0.70 17.55
N ASP A 88 -33.89 0.03 16.78
CA ASP A 88 -33.57 -0.29 15.40
C ASP A 88 -32.33 -1.18 15.30
N ALA A 89 -32.46 -2.43 15.74
CA ALA A 89 -31.38 -3.41 15.77
C ALA A 89 -30.68 -3.59 14.40
N HIS A 90 -31.44 -3.45 13.31
CA HIS A 90 -30.90 -3.57 11.96
C HIS A 90 -29.99 -2.39 11.59
N LEU A 91 -30.38 -1.16 11.93
CA LEU A 91 -29.52 0.01 11.72
C LEU A 91 -28.23 -0.08 12.54
N ILE A 92 -28.35 -0.49 13.81
CA ILE A 92 -27.21 -0.65 14.71
C ILE A 92 -26.23 -1.68 14.13
N ALA A 93 -26.73 -2.86 13.75
CA ALA A 93 -25.92 -3.92 13.15
C ALA A 93 -25.23 -3.44 11.87
N LEU A 94 -25.92 -2.68 11.02
CA LEU A 94 -25.36 -2.17 9.78
C LEU A 94 -24.25 -1.14 10.00
N ILE A 95 -24.39 -0.27 11.00
CA ILE A 95 -23.36 0.69 11.39
C ILE A 95 -22.10 -0.05 11.89
N ASP A 96 -22.28 -1.06 12.74
CA ASP A 96 -21.17 -1.86 13.28
C ASP A 96 -20.47 -2.69 12.22
N ASP A 97 -21.24 -3.33 11.35
CA ASP A 97 -20.72 -4.15 10.25
C ASP A 97 -19.97 -3.31 9.21
N LEU A 98 -20.47 -2.10 8.90
CA LEU A 98 -19.76 -1.16 8.04
C LEU A 98 -18.43 -0.72 8.66
N ALA A 99 -18.43 -0.34 9.94
CA ALA A 99 -17.22 0.08 10.65
C ALA A 99 -16.17 -1.04 10.70
N GLY A 100 -16.60 -2.26 11.02
CA GLY A 100 -15.74 -3.44 11.02
C GLY A 100 -15.19 -3.77 9.63
N THR A 101 -16.03 -3.69 8.59
CA THR A 101 -15.61 -3.94 7.20
C THR A 101 -14.54 -2.93 6.75
N VAL A 102 -14.71 -1.64 7.08
CA VAL A 102 -13.73 -0.60 6.75
C VAL A 102 -12.41 -0.82 7.47
N ASP A 103 -12.43 -1.14 8.77
CA ASP A 103 -11.20 -1.44 9.53
C ASP A 103 -10.45 -2.65 8.95
N LEU A 104 -11.16 -3.73 8.63
CA LEU A 104 -10.58 -4.90 7.98
C LEU A 104 -9.98 -4.56 6.60
N LEU A 105 -10.68 -3.75 5.81
CA LEU A 105 -10.22 -3.32 4.49
C LEU A 105 -8.95 -2.47 4.58
N LEU A 106 -8.84 -1.58 5.56
CA LEU A 106 -7.65 -0.78 5.80
C LEU A 106 -6.45 -1.68 6.13
N ARG A 107 -6.61 -2.58 7.10
CA ARG A 107 -5.55 -3.52 7.50
C ARG A 107 -5.08 -4.40 6.34
N GLN A 108 -6.02 -4.91 5.54
CA GLN A 108 -5.70 -5.74 4.38
C GLN A 108 -4.95 -4.94 3.30
N ASN A 109 -5.33 -3.68 3.07
CA ASN A 109 -4.61 -2.81 2.13
C ASN A 109 -3.19 -2.50 2.60
N ASP A 110 -2.99 -2.28 3.90
CA ASP A 110 -1.65 -2.04 4.45
C ASP A 110 -0.78 -3.30 4.33
N LEU A 111 -1.32 -4.49 4.61
CA LEU A 111 -0.62 -5.76 4.36
C LEU A 111 -0.20 -5.90 2.89
N ASN A 112 -1.10 -5.61 1.95
CA ASN A 112 -0.78 -5.67 0.52
C ASN A 112 0.30 -4.65 0.12
N ARG A 113 0.30 -3.45 0.72
CA ARG A 113 1.35 -2.44 0.49
C ARG A 113 2.71 -2.94 0.99
N GLU A 114 2.75 -3.58 2.15
CA GLU A 114 3.97 -4.18 2.68
C GLU A 114 4.51 -5.29 1.77
N LEU A 115 3.64 -6.18 1.27
CA LEU A 115 4.02 -7.24 0.32
C LEU A 115 4.60 -6.68 -0.99
N ILE A 116 3.97 -5.64 -1.54
CA ILE A 116 4.45 -4.96 -2.75
C ILE A 116 5.81 -4.30 -2.48
N SER A 117 5.95 -3.58 -1.36
CA SER A 117 7.20 -2.92 -0.98
C SER A 117 8.35 -3.90 -0.79
N SER A 118 8.08 -5.04 -0.14
CA SER A 118 9.04 -6.13 0.05
C SER A 118 9.49 -6.72 -1.29
N SER A 119 8.54 -6.97 -2.20
CA SER A 119 8.82 -7.48 -3.54
C SER A 119 9.71 -6.52 -4.35
N LEU A 120 9.43 -5.21 -4.28
CA LEU A 120 10.25 -4.19 -4.95
C LEU A 120 11.66 -4.09 -4.35
N SER A 121 11.77 -4.17 -3.02
CA SER A 121 13.07 -4.14 -2.31
C SER A 121 13.94 -5.34 -2.69
N TYR A 122 13.34 -6.51 -2.86
CA TYR A 122 14.04 -7.71 -3.33
C TYR A 122 14.54 -7.55 -4.77
N VAL A 123 13.72 -7.01 -5.67
CA VAL A 123 14.13 -6.72 -7.06
C VAL A 123 15.29 -5.73 -7.09
N ASP A 124 15.23 -4.65 -6.31
CA ASP A 124 16.30 -3.66 -6.21
C ASP A 124 17.61 -4.26 -5.69
N PHE A 125 17.54 -5.11 -4.64
CA PHE A 125 18.69 -5.85 -4.14
C PHE A 125 19.31 -6.75 -5.23
N MET A 126 18.49 -7.52 -5.93
CA MET A 126 18.96 -8.40 -7.01
C MET A 126 19.61 -7.62 -8.15
N LEU A 127 19.06 -6.46 -8.51
CA LEU A 127 19.65 -5.58 -9.51
C LEU A 127 21.02 -5.04 -9.09
N LYS A 128 21.18 -4.64 -7.81
CA LYS A 128 22.47 -4.22 -7.25
C LYS A 128 23.50 -5.34 -7.30
N VAL A 129 23.14 -6.55 -6.87
CA VAL A 129 24.03 -7.72 -6.93
C VAL A 129 24.49 -8.02 -8.36
N ILE A 130 23.57 -7.98 -9.33
CA ILE A 130 23.92 -8.21 -10.75
C ILE A 130 24.78 -7.07 -11.30
N ALA A 131 24.50 -5.81 -10.93
CA ALA A 131 25.28 -4.66 -11.34
C ALA A 131 26.72 -4.72 -10.78
N ASP A 132 26.88 -5.09 -9.50
CA ASP A 132 28.17 -5.28 -8.85
C ASP A 132 28.95 -6.44 -9.48
N ALA A 133 28.28 -7.55 -9.78
CA ALA A 133 28.88 -8.69 -10.48
C ALA A 133 29.35 -8.34 -11.90
N LYS A 134 28.64 -7.44 -12.61
CA LYS A 134 29.05 -6.91 -13.92
C LYS A 134 30.08 -5.78 -13.82
N GLY A 135 30.18 -5.11 -12.68
CA GLY A 135 31.17 -4.08 -12.35
C GLY A 135 32.55 -4.62 -11.98
N GLY A 136 32.68 -5.92 -11.74
CA GLY A 136 33.93 -6.61 -11.35
C GLY A 136 35.01 -6.78 -12.44
N ALA A 137 34.91 -6.10 -13.58
CA ALA A 137 35.93 -6.12 -14.65
C ALA A 137 36.59 -4.75 -14.87
N LYS A 138 36.85 -4.00 -13.79
CA LYS A 138 37.59 -2.72 -13.86
C LYS A 138 38.75 -2.58 -12.86
N ASP A 139 39.26 -3.69 -12.35
CA ASP A 139 40.63 -3.73 -11.84
C ASP A 139 41.40 -4.78 -12.64
N PRO A 140 42.55 -4.44 -13.24
CA PRO A 140 43.41 -5.45 -13.83
C PRO A 140 43.81 -6.41 -12.71
N ALA A 141 43.41 -7.67 -12.81
CA ALA A 141 43.83 -8.72 -11.89
C ALA A 141 45.34 -8.59 -11.64
N PRO A 142 45.83 -8.60 -10.38
CA PRO A 142 47.26 -8.69 -10.14
C PRO A 142 47.68 -10.04 -10.69
N THR A 143 48.30 -10.01 -11.87
CA THR A 143 48.83 -11.20 -12.49
C THR A 143 50.02 -11.59 -11.62
N TYR A 144 49.83 -12.59 -10.75
CA TYR A 144 50.94 -13.23 -10.05
C TYR A 144 51.72 -14.02 -11.10
N GLY A 145 52.66 -13.33 -11.76
CA GLY A 145 53.70 -14.01 -12.53
C GLY A 145 54.49 -14.91 -11.59
N SER A 146 54.84 -16.11 -12.07
CA SER A 146 55.61 -17.14 -11.36
C SER A 146 57.01 -16.71 -10.91
N ASP A 147 57.38 -15.44 -11.10
CA ASP A 147 58.72 -14.92 -10.96
C ASP A 147 58.61 -13.71 -10.04
N GLY A 148 58.75 -13.93 -8.72
CA GLY A 148 58.47 -12.95 -7.67
C GLY A 148 59.30 -11.66 -7.71
N ARG A 149 59.02 -10.75 -8.65
CA ARG A 149 59.50 -9.37 -8.68
C ARG A 149 58.37 -8.43 -9.05
N THR A 150 57.94 -7.64 -8.07
CA THR A 150 57.06 -6.49 -8.28
C THR A 150 57.82 -5.42 -9.04
N ARG A 151 57.30 -5.03 -10.21
CA ARG A 151 57.75 -3.81 -10.89
C ARG A 151 56.98 -2.65 -10.26
N ALA A 152 57.50 -2.13 -9.15
CA ALA A 152 57.07 -0.84 -8.63
C ALA A 152 57.33 0.19 -9.73
N ALA A 153 56.27 0.83 -10.22
CA ALA A 153 56.38 1.87 -11.22
C ALA A 153 57.11 3.07 -10.60
N ASP A 154 58.39 3.18 -10.97
CA ASP A 154 59.23 4.36 -10.83
C ASP A 154 58.49 5.61 -11.31
N LYS A 155 58.08 6.47 -10.37
CA LYS A 155 57.92 7.91 -10.58
C LYS A 155 57.78 8.64 -9.24
N ALA A 156 58.93 9.05 -8.70
CA ALA A 156 59.16 10.23 -7.84
C ALA A 156 60.31 9.96 -6.86
N VAL A 157 61.51 9.72 -7.39
CA VAL A 157 62.76 9.92 -6.62
C VAL A 157 63.57 10.98 -7.35
N ALA A 158 63.07 12.21 -7.28
CA ALA A 158 63.89 13.40 -7.48
C ALA A 158 63.41 14.40 -6.43
N HIS A 159 64.35 14.93 -5.66
CA HIS A 159 64.18 16.02 -4.71
C HIS A 159 63.80 15.69 -3.24
N LEU A 160 64.49 14.75 -2.59
CA LEU A 160 64.44 14.69 -1.11
C LEU A 160 65.77 14.40 -0.38
N LEU A 161 66.92 14.36 -1.05
CA LEU A 161 68.22 14.24 -0.36
C LEU A 161 69.30 15.12 -1.02
N ASP A 162 69.24 16.42 -0.74
CA ASP A 162 70.46 17.24 -0.75
C ASP A 162 70.55 17.94 0.60
N THR A 163 71.27 17.30 1.53
CA THR A 163 71.72 17.90 2.78
C THR A 163 73.20 17.60 2.97
N LYS A 164 73.95 18.69 3.21
CA LYS A 164 75.36 18.82 3.64
C LYS A 164 76.40 18.96 2.52
N ARG A 165 76.92 20.18 2.35
CA ARG A 165 78.06 20.68 3.13
C ARG A 165 78.17 22.20 3.10
#